data_AF-F3GK29-F1
#
_entry.id   AF-F3GK29-F1
#
_cell.length_a   1.000
_cell.length_b   1.000
_cell.length_c   1.000
_cell.angle_alpha   90.00
_cell.angle_beta   90.00
_cell.angle_gamma   90.00
#
_symmetry.space_group_name_H-M   'P 1'
#
loop_
_entity.id
_entity.type
_entity.pdbx_description
1 polymer ?
#
loop_
_entity_poly.entity_id
_entity_poly.type
_entity_poly.pdbx_seq_one_letter_code
_entity_poly.pdbx_strand_id
1 'polypeptide(L)'
;MEHREALIALRTFLSTQILGQEKLIERLLIALLADGHMLVEGAPGLAKTKAIKELAEGIEAQFHRIQFTPDLLPAAKRWFARQAMGLGTRSDV
;
A
#
# COMPACT_ATOMS: atom_id res chain seq x y z
N MET A 1 -22.43 11.71 -11.75
CA MET A 1 -22.80 11.69 -10.32
C MET A 1 -22.26 10.44 -9.60
N GLU A 2 -22.08 9.32 -10.29
CA GLU A 2 -21.58 8.04 -9.77
C GLU A 2 -20.23 8.09 -9.00
N HIS A 3 -19.22 8.77 -9.53
CA HIS A 3 -17.88 8.83 -8.89
C HIS A 3 -17.88 9.43 -7.48
N ARG A 4 -18.78 10.39 -7.21
CA ARG A 4 -18.88 11.02 -5.89
C ARG A 4 -19.46 10.05 -4.86
N GLU A 5 -20.43 9.24 -5.26
CA GLU A 5 -21.05 8.22 -4.40
C GLU A 5 -20.05 7.10 -4.09
N ALA A 6 -19.29 6.65 -5.09
CA ALA A 6 -18.21 5.68 -4.90
C ALA A 6 -17.15 6.18 -3.90
N LEU A 7 -16.74 7.45 -4.01
CA LEU A 7 -15.81 8.07 -3.06
C LEU A 7 -16.36 8.12 -1.63
N ILE A 8 -17.65 8.45 -1.47
CA ILE A 8 -18.30 8.50 -0.16
C ILE A 8 -18.42 7.09 0.45
N ALA A 9 -18.74 6.09 -0.36
CA ALA A 9 -18.77 4.70 0.06
C ALA A 9 -17.39 4.23 0.53
N LEU A 10 -16.33 4.54 -0.24
CA LEU A 10 -14.95 4.23 0.10
C LEU A 10 -14.50 4.94 1.40
N ARG A 11 -14.81 6.24 1.55
CA ARG A 11 -14.51 6.99 2.79
C ARG A 11 -15.19 6.33 4.00
N THR A 12 -16.47 5.98 3.86
CA THR A 12 -17.24 5.33 4.93
C THR A 12 -16.63 3.99 5.30
N PHE A 13 -16.29 3.16 4.31
CA PHE A 13 -15.61 1.88 4.52
C PHE A 13 -14.31 2.06 5.31
N LEU A 14 -13.44 2.99 4.89
CA LEU A 14 -12.17 3.27 5.59
C LEU A 14 -12.38 3.77 7.02
N SER A 15 -13.39 4.61 7.26
CA SER A 15 -13.73 5.11 8.60
C SER A 15 -14.18 4.00 9.55
N THR A 16 -14.81 2.93 9.05
CA THR A 16 -15.17 1.78 9.90
C THR A 16 -13.95 0.94 10.31
N GLN A 17 -12.90 0.92 9.49
CA GLN A 17 -11.71 0.11 9.73
C GLN A 17 -10.63 0.84 10.54
N ILE A 18 -10.61 2.17 10.47
CA ILE A 18 -9.57 3.01 11.08
C ILE A 18 -10.23 3.98 12.07
N LEU A 19 -10.16 3.63 13.35
CA LEU A 19 -10.74 4.45 14.41
C LEU A 19 -9.88 5.68 14.73
N GLY A 20 -10.50 6.86 14.79
CA GLY A 20 -9.86 8.09 15.28
C GLY A 20 -8.81 8.73 14.37
N GLN A 21 -8.73 8.33 13.10
CA GLN A 21 -7.73 8.83 12.13
C GLN A 21 -8.37 9.40 10.86
N GLU A 22 -9.38 10.26 10.99
CA GLU A 22 -10.07 10.86 9.82
C GLU A 22 -9.11 11.61 8.88
N LYS A 23 -8.14 12.33 9.45
CA LYS A 23 -7.14 13.07 8.67
C LYS A 23 -6.24 12.17 7.81
N LEU A 24 -5.98 10.95 8.26
CA LEU A 24 -5.22 9.97 7.47
C LEU A 24 -6.06 9.49 6.28
N ILE A 25 -7.33 9.18 6.52
CA ILE A 25 -8.27 8.73 5.49
C ILE A 25 -8.42 9.80 4.41
N GLU A 26 -8.62 11.06 4.79
CA GLU A 26 -8.73 12.16 3.83
C GLU A 26 -7.48 12.30 2.96
N ARG A 27 -6.29 12.22 3.57
CA ARG A 27 -5.02 12.29 2.83
C ARG A 27 -4.82 11.11 1.88
N LEU A 28 -5.23 9.90 2.29
CA LEU A 28 -5.21 8.71 1.42
C LEU A 28 -6.09 8.91 0.18
N LEU A 29 -7.31 9.42 0.38
CA LEU A 29 -8.24 9.69 -0.73
C LEU A 29 -7.73 10.81 -1.64
N ILE A 30 -7.16 11.87 -1.08
CA ILE A 30 -6.55 12.96 -1.86
C ILE A 30 -5.37 12.44 -2.69
N ALA A 31 -4.47 11.65 -2.08
CA ALA A 31 -3.34 11.06 -2.79
C ALA A 31 -3.79 10.15 -3.93
N LEU A 32 -4.83 9.33 -3.69
CA LEU A 32 -5.43 8.47 -4.72
C LEU A 32 -6.00 9.29 -5.89
N LEU A 33 -6.75 10.36 -5.60
CA LEU A 33 -7.36 11.20 -6.64
C LEU A 33 -6.34 12.05 -7.40
N ALA A 34 -5.23 12.40 -6.76
CA ALA A 34 -4.16 13.18 -7.35
C ALA A 34 -3.12 12.31 -8.09
N ASP A 35 -3.31 10.99 -8.15
CA ASP A 35 -2.31 10.01 -8.62
C ASP A 35 -0.93 10.22 -7.96
N GLY A 36 -0.96 10.59 -6.68
CA GLY A 36 0.21 10.99 -5.90
C GLY A 36 0.72 9.88 -4.99
N HIS A 37 2.02 9.93 -4.67
CA HIS A 37 2.61 9.07 -3.65
C HIS A 37 2.55 9.75 -2.28
N MET A 38 2.24 8.98 -1.24
CA MET A 38 2.19 9.49 0.13
C MET A 38 3.19 8.78 1.01
N LEU A 39 4.01 9.57 1.72
CA LEU A 39 4.88 9.10 2.79
C LEU A 39 4.14 9.22 4.13
N VAL A 40 3.97 8.10 4.83
CA VAL A 40 3.22 8.06 6.09
C VAL A 40 4.16 7.88 7.28
N GLU A 41 4.54 9.00 7.90
CA GLU A 41 5.37 9.03 9.11
C GLU A 41 4.53 9.13 10.39
N GLY A 42 5.06 8.63 11.51
CA GLY A 42 4.39 8.74 12.81
C GLY A 42 4.84 7.67 13.81
N ALA A 43 4.23 7.64 15.00
CA ALA A 43 4.51 6.60 15.99
C ALA A 43 4.11 5.19 15.49
N PRO A 44 4.80 4.12 15.92
CA PRO A 44 4.35 2.75 15.69
C PRO A 44 2.99 2.53 16.37
N GLY A 45 2.11 1.73 15.75
CA GLY A 45 0.78 1.42 16.29
C GLY A 45 -0.37 2.33 15.83
N LEU A 46 -0.12 3.37 15.04
CA LEU A 46 -1.17 4.28 14.51
C LEU A 46 -1.94 3.71 13.29
N ALA A 47 -2.12 2.40 13.23
CA ALA A 47 -2.84 1.70 12.15
C ALA A 47 -2.39 2.00 10.70
N LYS A 48 -1.20 2.57 10.48
CA LYS A 48 -0.73 3.02 9.14
C LYS A 48 -0.70 1.90 8.10
N THR A 49 -0.17 0.73 8.46
CA THR A 49 -0.13 -0.44 7.59
C THR A 49 -1.53 -0.98 7.31
N LYS A 50 -2.41 -0.95 8.33
CA LYS A 50 -3.81 -1.35 8.17
C LYS A 50 -4.50 -0.40 7.19
N ALA A 51 -4.36 0.91 7.37
CA ALA A 51 -5.00 1.91 6.52
C ALA A 51 -4.68 1.75 5.02
N ILE A 52 -3.43 1.46 4.69
CA ILE A 52 -3.02 1.24 3.28
C ILE A 52 -3.59 -0.08 2.75
N LYS A 53 -3.63 -1.13 3.59
CA LYS A 53 -4.20 -2.43 3.21
C LYS A 53 -5.71 -2.33 2.94
N GLU A 54 -6.45 -1.68 3.84
CA GLU A 54 -7.90 -1.47 3.70
C GLU A 54 -8.21 -0.59 2.48
N LEU A 55 -7.37 0.42 2.20
CA LEU A 55 -7.51 1.23 0.99
C LEU A 55 -7.36 0.38 -0.27
N ALA A 56 -6.32 -0.46 -0.34
CA ALA A 56 -6.09 -1.35 -1.47
C ALA A 56 -7.25 -2.33 -1.66
N GLU A 57 -7.80 -2.87 -0.57
CA GLU A 57 -8.97 -3.76 -0.60
C GLU A 57 -10.23 -3.03 -1.10
N GLY A 58 -10.47 -1.79 -0.65
CA GLY A 58 -11.62 -0.99 -1.07
C GLY A 58 -11.60 -0.50 -2.52
N ILE A 59 -10.46 -0.56 -3.20
CA ILE A 59 -10.31 -0.17 -4.62
C ILE A 59 -9.86 -1.34 -5.52
N GLU A 60 -9.83 -2.56 -4.98
CA GLU A 60 -9.33 -3.77 -5.66
C GLU A 60 -7.91 -3.61 -6.25
N ALA A 61 -7.05 -2.82 -5.60
CA ALA A 61 -5.67 -2.59 -6.03
C ALA A 61 -4.68 -3.60 -5.45
N GLN A 62 -3.57 -3.81 -6.16
CA GLN A 62 -2.50 -4.67 -5.70
C GLN A 62 -1.61 -3.97 -4.66
N PHE A 63 -1.70 -4.40 -3.40
CA PHE A 63 -0.85 -3.90 -2.31
C PHE A 63 0.54 -4.55 -2.35
N HIS A 64 1.58 -3.72 -2.51
CA HIS A 64 2.98 -4.14 -2.44
C HIS A 64 3.68 -3.49 -1.25
N ARG A 65 4.19 -4.30 -0.32
CA ARG A 65 5.01 -3.83 0.82
C ARG A 65 6.49 -4.03 0.52
N ILE A 66 7.24 -2.94 0.44
CA ILE A 66 8.70 -2.96 0.32
C ILE A 66 9.29 -2.48 1.65
N GLN A 67 9.98 -3.37 2.36
CA GLN A 67 10.68 -3.01 3.58
C GLN A 67 12.09 -2.52 3.23
N PHE A 68 12.38 -1.25 3.50
CA PHE A 68 13.75 -0.74 3.43
C PHE A 68 14.54 -1.31 4.61
N THR A 69 15.35 -2.35 4.35
CA THR A 69 16.41 -2.78 5.24
C THR A 69 17.69 -2.01 4.87
N PRO A 70 18.54 -1.63 5.84
CA PRO A 70 19.78 -0.90 5.57
C PRO A 70 20.80 -1.70 4.73
N ASP A 71 20.55 -2.98 4.47
CA ASP A 71 21.45 -3.88 3.72
C ASP A 71 20.84 -4.33 2.38
N LEU A 72 20.44 -3.36 1.56
CA LEU A 72 19.88 -3.59 0.23
C LEU A 72 21.02 -3.89 -0.78
N LEU A 73 21.80 -4.94 -0.50
CA LEU A 73 22.88 -5.44 -1.37
C LEU A 73 22.36 -5.58 -2.82
N PRO A 74 23.08 -5.07 -3.85
CA PRO A 74 22.66 -5.14 -5.25
C PRO A 74 22.34 -6.57 -5.75
N ALA A 75 22.87 -7.58 -5.06
CA ALA A 75 22.59 -8.99 -5.32
C ALA A 75 21.12 -9.38 -5.11
N ALA A 76 20.43 -8.81 -4.10
CA ALA A 76 19.03 -9.12 -3.80
C ALA A 76 18.08 -8.61 -4.90
N LYS A 77 18.38 -7.44 -5.50
CA LYS A 77 17.59 -6.89 -6.62
C LYS A 77 17.56 -7.83 -7.83
N ARG A 78 18.69 -8.50 -8.13
CA ARG A 78 18.78 -9.49 -9.22
C ARG A 78 18.05 -10.80 -8.94
N TRP A 79 17.82 -11.15 -7.67
CA TRP A 79 17.05 -12.34 -7.31
C TRP A 79 15.55 -12.09 -7.45
N PHE A 80 15.05 -10.95 -6.94
CA PHE A 80 13.64 -10.55 -7.12
C PHE A 80 13.25 -10.37 -8.60
N ALA A 81 14.11 -9.76 -9.42
CA ALA A 81 13.85 -9.63 -10.85
C ALA A 81 13.75 -11.00 -11.56
N ARG A 82 14.57 -11.98 -11.17
CA ARG A 82 14.52 -13.34 -11.75
C ARG A 82 13.30 -14.12 -11.31
N GLN A 83 12.86 -13.97 -10.07
CA GLN A 83 11.64 -14.60 -9.56
C GLN A 83 10.38 -14.05 -10.25
N ALA A 84 10.31 -12.73 -10.45
CA ALA A 84 9.20 -12.08 -11.18
C ALA A 84 9.15 -12.47 -12.66
N MET A 85 10.28 -12.85 -13.26
CA MET A 85 10.39 -13.34 -14.64
C MET A 85 10.21 -14.87 -14.78
N GLY A 86 9.87 -15.59 -13.71
CA GLY A 86 9.63 -17.05 -13.77
C GLY A 86 10.88 -17.89 -14.07
N LEU A 87 12.08 -17.32 -13.94
CA LEU A 87 13.33 -18.05 -14.17
C LEU A 87 13.67 -18.84 -12.91
N GLY A 88 13.23 -20.10 -12.90
CA GLY A 88 13.51 -21.05 -11.82
C GLY A 88 15.00 -21.18 -11.56
N THR A 89 15.38 -21.10 -10.29
CA THR A 89 16.73 -21.44 -9.82
C THR A 89 16.90 -22.95 -9.98
N ARG A 90 17.55 -23.38 -11.07
CA ARG A 90 18.14 -24.72 -11.13
C ARG A 90 19.27 -24.77 -10.09
N SER A 91 18.95 -25.32 -8.93
CA SER A 91 19.91 -26.03 -8.11
C SER A 91 20.45 -27.19 -8.93
N ASP A 92 21.74 -27.17 -9.24
CA ASP A 92 22.58 -28.37 -9.35
C ASP A 92 24.06 -27.93 -9.35
N VAL A 93 24.80 -28.53 -8.40
CA VAL A 93 26.23 -28.43 -8.03
C VAL A 93 26.64 -27.29 -7.09
#